data_AF-A0A8S3I3B5-F1
#
_entry.id   AF-A0A8S3I3B5-F1
#
_cell.length_a   1.000
_cell.length_b   1.000
_cell.length_c   1.000
_cell.angle_alpha   90.00
_cell.angle_beta   90.00
_cell.angle_gamma   90.00
#
_symmetry.space_group_name_H-M   'P 1'
#
loop_
_entity.id
_entity.type
_entity.pdbx_description
1 polymer ?
#
loop_
_entity_poly.entity_id
_entity_poly.type
_entity_poly.pdbx_seq_one_letter_code
_entity_poly.pdbx_strand_id
1 'polypeptide(L)'
;MSSMKFREIEENYILFMKSVRKNTIIVPTFDIDLMWHTHMRYPLNYLQFSEQLCGFLLNHDDSITPQVLNNAYKDTAERWKTAYQSEYGHNVDRDCFRNS
;
A
#
# COMPACT_ATOMS: atom_id res chain seq x y z
N MET A 1 -19.45 -14.26 -0.54
CA MET A 1 -17.97 -14.40 -0.63
C MET A 1 -17.25 -13.17 -1.21
N SER A 2 -17.90 -12.28 -1.98
CA SER A 2 -17.25 -11.08 -2.53
C SER A 2 -16.99 -9.94 -1.51
N SER A 3 -17.82 -9.76 -0.48
CA SER A 3 -17.66 -8.65 0.48
C SER A 3 -16.51 -8.81 1.49
N MET A 4 -16.09 -10.05 1.80
CA MET A 4 -14.97 -10.30 2.70
C MET A 4 -13.64 -9.83 2.09
N LYS A 5 -13.43 -10.04 0.78
CA LYS A 5 -12.19 -9.62 0.10
C LYS A 5 -12.03 -8.11 0.06
N PHE A 6 -13.12 -7.36 -0.15
CA PHE A 6 -13.03 -5.89 -0.18
C PHE A 6 -12.66 -5.31 1.18
N ARG A 7 -13.27 -5.83 2.26
CA ARG A 7 -12.95 -5.39 3.63
C ARG A 7 -11.50 -5.69 4.01
N GLU A 8 -10.97 -6.84 3.59
CA GLU A 8 -9.56 -7.16 3.80
C GLU A 8 -8.61 -6.17 3.10
N ILE A 9 -8.93 -5.80 1.85
CA ILE A 9 -8.15 -4.79 1.11
C ILE A 9 -8.23 -3.43 1.82
N GLU A 10 -9.42 -3.03 2.29
CA GLU A 10 -9.64 -1.82 3.07
C GLU A 10 -8.78 -1.79 4.34
N GLU A 11 -8.82 -2.87 5.11
CA GLU A 11 -8.00 -3.02 6.32
C GLU A 11 -6.51 -2.96 6.00
N ASN A 12 -6.06 -3.64 4.94
CA ASN A 12 -4.67 -3.65 4.52
C ASN A 12 -4.16 -2.26 4.12
N TYR A 13 -4.99 -1.45 3.45
CA TYR A 13 -4.64 -0.07 3.13
C TYR A 13 -4.56 0.83 4.37
N ILE A 14 -5.46 0.67 5.35
CA ILE A 14 -5.38 1.40 6.61
C ILE A 14 -4.09 1.05 7.35
N LEU A 15 -3.75 -0.24 7.41
CA LEU A 15 -2.49 -0.70 8.01
C LEU A 15 -1.28 -0.18 7.24
N PHE A 16 -1.31 -0.22 5.91
CA PHE A 16 -0.27 0.34 5.06
C PHE A 16 -0.03 1.83 5.38
N MET A 17 -1.09 2.64 5.42
CA MET A 17 -1.01 4.06 5.76
C MET A 17 -0.46 4.31 7.17
N LYS A 18 -0.82 3.47 8.16
CA LYS A 18 -0.25 3.55 9.53
C LYS A 18 1.22 3.13 9.60
N SER A 19 1.68 2.28 8.69
CA SER A 19 3.07 1.79 8.69
C SER A 19 4.09 2.81 8.16
N VAL A 20 3.59 3.85 7.45
CA VAL A 20 4.41 4.86 6.77
C VAL A 20 5.21 5.69 7.76
N ARG A 21 6.47 5.93 7.43
CA ARG A 21 7.35 6.86 8.15
C ARG A 21 7.86 7.94 7.19
N LYS A 22 8.17 9.13 7.74
CA LYS A 22 8.78 10.21 6.95
C LYS A 22 10.10 9.75 6.35
N ASN A 23 10.40 10.19 5.12
CA ASN A 23 11.65 9.92 4.40
C ASN A 23 11.94 8.43 4.18
N THR A 24 10.91 7.59 4.05
CA THR A 24 11.06 6.18 3.68
C THR A 24 10.33 5.87 2.39
N ILE A 25 10.93 5.06 1.53
CA ILE A 25 10.24 4.48 0.37
C ILE A 25 9.43 3.29 0.88
N ILE A 26 8.14 3.28 0.54
CA ILE A 26 7.22 2.17 0.79
C ILE A 26 6.66 1.73 -0.55
N VAL A 27 6.43 0.43 -0.71
CA VAL A 27 5.91 -0.11 -1.97
C VAL A 27 4.57 -0.79 -1.69
N PRO A 28 3.44 -0.25 -2.18
CA PRO A 28 2.14 -0.88 -2.02
C PRO A 28 2.07 -2.20 -2.82
N THR A 29 1.24 -3.13 -2.37
CA THR A 29 0.75 -4.22 -3.23
C THR A 29 -0.27 -3.68 -4.23
N PHE A 30 -0.57 -4.42 -5.29
CA PHE A 30 -1.43 -3.93 -6.38
C PHE A 30 -2.84 -3.50 -5.91
N ASP A 31 -3.45 -4.25 -5.01
CA ASP A 31 -4.75 -3.95 -4.41
C ASP A 31 -4.73 -2.70 -3.53
N ILE A 32 -3.67 -2.54 -2.72
CA ILE A 32 -3.44 -1.34 -1.90
C ILE A 32 -3.21 -0.13 -2.80
N ASP A 33 -2.40 -0.27 -3.86
CA ASP A 33 -2.07 0.80 -4.80
C ASP A 33 -3.32 1.28 -5.55
N LEU A 34 -4.15 0.36 -6.05
CA LEU A 34 -5.41 0.67 -6.71
C LEU A 34 -6.36 1.46 -5.79
N MET A 35 -6.48 1.03 -4.53
CA MET A 35 -7.35 1.74 -3.58
C MET A 35 -6.77 3.08 -3.17
N TRP A 36 -5.45 3.19 -3.05
CA TRP A 36 -4.77 4.45 -2.79
C TRP A 36 -5.00 5.44 -3.95
N HIS A 37 -4.80 5.02 -5.20
CA HIS A 37 -5.12 5.84 -6.38
C HIS A 37 -6.57 6.31 -6.40
N THR A 38 -7.51 5.42 -6.03
CA THR A 38 -8.93 5.78 -5.91
C THR A 38 -9.15 6.83 -4.82
N HIS A 39 -8.52 6.68 -3.65
CA HIS A 39 -8.66 7.61 -2.54
C HIS A 39 -8.08 9.00 -2.86
N MET A 40 -6.96 9.07 -3.58
CA MET A 40 -6.36 10.34 -4.03
C MET A 40 -7.29 11.18 -4.92
N ARG A 41 -8.34 10.59 -5.51
CA ARG A 41 -9.36 11.34 -6.28
C ARG A 41 -10.29 12.18 -5.41
N TYR A 42 -10.26 12.00 -4.09
CA TYR A 42 -11.02 12.76 -3.09
C TYR A 42 -10.05 13.56 -2.21
N PRO A 43 -9.48 14.67 -2.71
CA PRO A 43 -8.28 15.29 -2.13
C PRO A 43 -8.46 15.76 -0.68
N LEU A 44 -9.63 16.29 -0.30
CA LEU A 44 -9.88 16.73 1.08
C LEU A 44 -9.94 15.55 2.05
N ASN A 45 -10.65 14.49 1.67
CA ASN A 45 -10.73 13.25 2.45
C ASN A 45 -9.36 12.59 2.58
N TYR A 46 -8.61 12.54 1.48
CA TYR A 46 -7.28 11.95 1.45
C TYR A 46 -6.28 12.70 2.33
N LEU A 47 -6.31 14.04 2.30
CA LEU A 47 -5.47 14.88 3.16
C LEU A 47 -5.77 14.60 4.64
N GLN A 48 -7.04 14.73 5.05
CA GLN A 48 -7.45 14.52 6.43
C GLN A 48 -7.10 13.11 6.91
N PHE A 49 -7.33 12.09 6.07
CA PHE A 49 -7.02 10.70 6.40
C PHE A 49 -5.52 10.45 6.55
N SER A 50 -4.71 11.02 5.66
CA SER A 50 -3.25 10.89 5.72
C SER A 50 -2.68 11.59 6.96
N GLU A 51 -3.15 12.80 7.26
CA GLU A 51 -2.79 13.52 8.49
C GLU A 51 -3.18 12.73 9.76
N GLN A 52 -4.35 12.09 9.76
CA GLN A 52 -4.80 11.29 10.89
C GLN A 52 -3.99 10.01 11.09
N LEU A 53 -3.59 9.32 10.01
CA LEU A 53 -2.94 8.01 10.12
C LEU A 53 -1.42 8.05 10.18
N CYS A 54 -0.78 8.93 9.40
CA CYS A 54 0.68 9.03 9.35
C CYS A 54 1.22 10.43 9.67
N GLY A 55 0.36 11.43 9.87
CA GLY A 55 0.76 12.78 10.30
C GLY A 55 1.30 13.68 9.19
N PHE A 56 1.12 13.29 7.92
CA PHE A 56 1.49 14.08 6.74
C PHE A 56 0.73 13.60 5.51
N LEU A 57 0.63 14.45 4.49
CA LEU A 57 0.14 14.03 3.17
C LEU A 57 1.17 13.09 2.54
N LEU A 58 0.83 11.82 2.41
CA LEU A 58 1.68 10.86 1.73
C LEU A 58 1.66 11.16 0.22
N ASN A 59 2.83 11.31 -0.39
CA ASN A 59 2.94 11.52 -1.82
C ASN A 59 3.13 10.19 -2.55
N HIS A 60 2.62 10.10 -3.77
CA HIS A 60 2.84 8.98 -4.68
C HIS A 60 3.86 9.41 -5.75
N ASP A 61 4.94 8.65 -5.91
CA ASP A 61 6.04 8.94 -6.86
C ASP A 61 6.27 7.75 -7.79
N ASP A 62 5.68 7.84 -8.99
CA ASP A 62 5.77 6.83 -10.05
C ASP A 62 7.08 6.87 -10.85
N SER A 63 7.99 7.80 -10.54
CA SER A 63 9.23 7.97 -11.30
C SER A 63 10.41 7.11 -10.80
N ILE A 64 10.21 6.37 -9.71
CA ILE A 64 11.26 5.56 -9.06
C ILE A 64 11.62 4.35 -9.92
N THR A 65 12.92 4.08 -10.07
CA THR A 65 13.41 2.98 -10.91
C THR A 65 13.05 1.59 -10.34
N PRO A 66 12.82 0.57 -11.19
CA PRO A 66 12.46 -0.78 -10.72
C PRO A 66 13.46 -1.43 -9.76
N GLN A 67 14.75 -1.12 -9.90
CA GLN A 67 15.80 -1.64 -9.04
C GLN A 67 15.66 -1.14 -7.60
N VAL A 68 15.36 0.16 -7.43
CA VAL A 68 15.11 0.76 -6.11
C VAL A 68 13.82 0.22 -5.52
N LEU A 69 12.76 0.09 -6.34
CA LEU A 69 11.47 -0.46 -5.91
C LEU A 69 11.59 -1.90 -5.40
N ASN A 70 12.39 -2.77 -6.02
CA ASN A 70 12.56 -4.15 -5.57
C ASN A 70 13.17 -4.25 -4.16
N ASN A 71 14.15 -3.40 -3.84
CA ASN A 71 14.75 -3.36 -2.51
C ASN A 71 13.76 -2.76 -1.50
N ALA A 72 13.11 -1.65 -1.85
CA ALA A 72 12.12 -1.01 -0.99
C ALA A 72 10.89 -1.90 -0.73
N TYR A 73 10.51 -2.77 -1.67
CA TYR A 73 9.43 -3.75 -1.47
C TYR A 73 9.81 -4.77 -0.39
N LYS A 74 11.04 -5.31 -0.43
CA LYS A 74 11.53 -6.22 0.62
C LYS A 74 11.52 -5.55 1.99
N ASP A 75 12.00 -4.31 2.05
CA ASP A 75 11.97 -3.53 3.30
C ASP A 75 10.54 -3.29 3.79
N THR A 76 9.61 -3.00 2.88
CA THR A 76 8.18 -2.84 3.20
C THR A 76 7.60 -4.15 3.75
N ALA A 77 7.89 -5.28 3.10
CA ALA A 77 7.41 -6.60 3.50
C ALA A 77 7.96 -7.02 4.87
N GLU A 78 9.24 -6.81 5.15
CA GLU A 78 9.85 -7.12 6.45
C GLU A 78 9.27 -6.26 7.58
N ARG A 79 9.05 -4.96 7.31
CA ARG A 79 8.38 -4.06 8.27
C ARG A 79 6.95 -4.50 8.53
N TRP A 80 6.22 -4.87 7.49
CA TRP A 80 4.86 -5.37 7.60
C TRP A 80 4.80 -6.64 8.45
N LYS A 81 5.66 -7.62 8.16
CA LYS A 81 5.76 -8.87 8.91
C LYS A 81 6.10 -8.64 10.38
N THR A 82 7.01 -7.72 10.65
CA THR A 82 7.37 -7.35 12.03
C THR A 82 6.22 -6.65 12.76
N ALA A 83 5.49 -5.75 12.10
CA ALA A 83 4.44 -4.96 12.71
C ALA A 83 3.11 -5.73 12.88
N TYR A 84 2.77 -6.60 11.93
CA TYR A 84 1.44 -7.20 11.82
C TYR A 84 1.46 -8.74 11.85
N GLN A 85 2.65 -9.36 11.98
CA GLN A 85 2.81 -10.81 12.09
C GLN A 85 2.14 -11.59 10.93
N SER A 86 2.10 -10.97 9.75
CA SER A 86 1.47 -11.49 8.54
C SER A 86 2.39 -11.28 7.33
N GLU A 87 2.23 -12.07 6.27
CA GLU A 87 3.01 -11.92 5.04
C GLU A 87 2.45 -10.80 4.16
N TYR A 88 3.33 -9.96 3.62
CA TYR A 88 2.94 -8.85 2.76
C TYR A 88 2.75 -9.32 1.32
N GLY A 89 1.58 -9.04 0.73
CA GLY A 89 1.28 -9.43 -0.64
C GLY A 89 0.88 -10.90 -0.83
N HIS A 90 0.35 -11.56 0.20
CA HIS A 90 -0.13 -12.94 0.10
C HIS A 90 -1.32 -13.13 -0.88
N ASN A 91 -1.90 -12.04 -1.40
CA ASN A 91 -2.98 -12.03 -2.39
C ASN A 91 -2.51 -11.85 -3.85
N VAL A 92 -1.20 -11.89 -4.12
CA VAL A 92 -0.67 -11.55 -5.45
C VAL A 92 -0.29 -12.81 -6.23
N ASP A 93 -1.28 -13.44 -6.87
CA ASP A 93 -0.99 -14.22 -8.07
C ASP A 93 -0.66 -13.21 -9.20
N ARG A 94 0.62 -13.00 -9.48
CA ARG A 94 1.07 -12.12 -10.58
C ARG A 94 0.83 -12.74 -11.96
N ASP A 95 0.49 -14.03 -12.05
CA ASP A 95 0.29 -14.71 -13.33
C ASP A 95 -1.12 -14.48 -13.90
N CYS A 96 -2.07 -13.97 -13.11
CA CYS A 96 -3.43 -13.68 -13.60
C CYS A 96 -3.53 -12.51 -14.60
N PHE A 97 -2.49 -11.69 -14.75
CA PHE A 97 -2.45 -10.57 -15.72
C PHE A 97 -1.46 -10.79 -16.86
N ARG A 98 -0.83 -11.97 -16.95
CA ARG A 98 0.19 -12.23 -17.97
C ARG A 98 -0.36 -12.89 -19.25
N ASN A 99 -1.64 -13.30 -19.26
CA ASN A 99 -2.28 -14.02 -20.36
C ASN A 99 -3.72 -13.53 -20.66
N SER A 100 -3.91 -12.24 -20.92
CA SER A 100 -5.16 -11.68 -21.46
C SER A 100 -4.90 -10.73 -22.61
#